data_AF-A0A174F724-F1
#
_entry.id   AF-A0A174F724-F1
#
_cell.length_a   1.000
_cell.length_b   1.000
_cell.length_c   1.000
_cell.angle_alpha   90.00
_cell.angle_beta   90.00
_cell.angle_gamma   90.00
#
_symmetry.space_group_name_H-M   'P 1'
#
loop_
_entity.id
_entity.type
_entity.pdbx_description
1 polymer ?
#
loop_
_entity_poly.entity_id
_entity_poly.type
_entity_poly.pdbx_seq_one_letter_code
_entity_poly.pdbx_strand_id
1 'polypeptide(L)'
;MLRSLPFFAFGIMLIVMCIALFKKFFYVLLNCGKTKATVVGIQRYIGDRNNNNYILKYVAEGSEYTIVHDIGSVRIYEKHIGKQLTILYRRDNPKQIILLENFMLYIMGLFFGCVGVWLMIMGIGFLVS
;
A
#
# COMPACT_ATOMS: atom_id res chain seq x y z
N MET A 1 -34.79 -10.56 -17.95
CA MET A 1 -33.39 -10.98 -18.23
C MET A 1 -32.45 -9.83 -18.62
N LEU A 2 -32.77 -8.91 -19.56
CA LEU A 2 -31.81 -7.86 -19.96
C LEU A 2 -31.44 -6.80 -18.88
N ARG A 3 -32.30 -6.58 -17.87
CA ARG A 3 -32.09 -5.53 -16.86
C ARG A 3 -31.05 -5.87 -15.78
N SER A 4 -30.80 -7.15 -15.50
CA SER A 4 -29.87 -7.61 -14.46
C SER A 4 -28.43 -7.85 -14.95
N LEU A 5 -28.27 -8.04 -16.27
CA LEU A 5 -26.99 -8.26 -16.94
C LEU A 5 -25.92 -7.18 -16.67
N PRO A 6 -26.23 -5.87 -16.70
CA PRO A 6 -25.22 -4.84 -16.41
C PRO A 6 -24.73 -4.88 -14.96
N PHE A 7 -25.60 -5.18 -13.99
CA PHE A 7 -25.20 -5.30 -12.57
C PHE A 7 -24.25 -6.46 -12.35
N PHE A 8 -24.50 -7.59 -13.02
CA PHE A 8 -23.65 -8.78 -12.94
C PHE A 8 -22.28 -8.55 -13.57
N ALA A 9 -22.24 -7.96 -14.77
CA ALA A 9 -20.99 -7.63 -15.47
C ALA A 9 -20.15 -6.62 -14.69
N PHE A 10 -20.77 -5.59 -14.12
CA PHE A 10 -20.09 -4.58 -13.33
C PHE A 10 -19.55 -5.15 -12.00
N GLY A 11 -20.31 -6.04 -11.36
CA GLY A 11 -19.86 -6.76 -10.16
C GLY A 11 -18.64 -7.65 -10.42
N ILE A 12 -18.65 -8.43 -11.51
CA ILE A 12 -17.51 -9.27 -11.90
C ILE A 12 -16.28 -8.40 -12.21
N MET A 13 -16.45 -7.29 -12.93
CA MET A 13 -15.35 -6.38 -13.26
C MET A 13 -14.70 -5.81 -12.00
N LEU A 14 -15.50 -5.37 -11.02
CA LEU A 14 -15.02 -4.87 -9.74
C LEU A 14 -14.28 -5.94 -8.92
N ILE A 15 -14.79 -7.17 -8.90
CA ILE A 15 -14.16 -8.29 -8.20
C ILE A 15 -12.82 -8.66 -8.84
N VAL A 16 -12.76 -8.75 -10.17
CA VAL A 16 -11.51 -9.04 -10.89
C VAL A 16 -10.47 -7.95 -10.64
N MET A 17 -10.88 -6.68 -10.68
CA MET A 17 -9.99 -5.55 -10.36
C MET A 17 -9.50 -5.63 -8.91
N CYS A 18 -10.37 -5.97 -7.95
CA CYS A 18 -9.97 -6.17 -6.56
C CYS A 18 -8.98 -7.30 -6.40
N ILE A 19 -9.21 -8.47 -7.03
CA ILE A 19 -8.30 -9.62 -6.95
C ILE A 19 -6.93 -9.28 -7.53
N ALA A 20 -6.89 -8.59 -8.68
CA ALA A 20 -5.65 -8.19 -9.32
C ALA A 20 -4.81 -7.25 -8.42
N LEU A 21 -5.47 -6.29 -7.75
CA LEU A 21 -4.82 -5.39 -6.80
C LEU A 21 -4.41 -6.13 -5.51
N PHE A 22 -5.24 -7.06 -5.02
CA PHE A 22 -4.97 -7.82 -3.79
C PHE A 22 -3.86 -8.83 -3.94
N LYS A 23 -3.71 -9.52 -5.09
CA LYS A 23 -2.69 -10.57 -5.25
C LYS A 23 -1.27 -10.03 -5.04
N LYS A 24 -0.96 -8.87 -5.64
CA LYS A 24 0.34 -8.21 -5.51
C LYS A 24 0.57 -7.72 -4.07
N PHE A 25 -0.49 -7.26 -3.41
CA PHE A 25 -0.43 -6.77 -2.04
C PHE A 25 -0.31 -7.88 -0.99
N PHE A 26 -1.06 -8.98 -1.13
CA PHE A 26 -1.00 -10.12 -0.22
C PHE A 26 0.39 -10.74 -0.22
N TYR A 27 1.02 -10.84 -1.40
CA TYR A 27 2.41 -11.25 -1.53
C TYR A 27 3.37 -10.30 -0.79
N VAL A 28 3.15 -9.00 -0.88
CA VAL A 28 3.93 -7.99 -0.16
C VAL A 28 3.71 -8.10 1.35
N LEU A 29 2.47 -8.21 1.83
CA LEU A 29 2.14 -8.34 3.25
C LEU A 29 2.74 -9.59 3.89
N LEU A 30 2.64 -10.75 3.22
CA LEU A 30 3.18 -12.01 3.71
C LEU A 30 4.71 -11.99 3.81
N ASN A 31 5.37 -11.23 2.93
CA ASN A 31 6.83 -11.11 2.90
C ASN A 31 7.36 -9.83 3.56
N CYS A 32 6.52 -9.07 4.26
CA CYS A 32 6.95 -7.86 4.94
C CYS A 32 7.35 -8.13 6.39
N GLY A 33 8.50 -7.59 6.79
CA GLY A 33 8.89 -7.42 8.18
C GLY A 33 8.55 -6.01 8.68
N LYS A 34 8.21 -5.89 9.96
CA LYS A 34 8.03 -4.60 10.64
C LYS A 34 9.29 -4.29 11.45
N THR A 35 9.87 -3.11 11.24
CA THR A 35 10.99 -2.64 12.06
C THR A 35 10.91 -1.12 12.28
N LYS A 36 11.74 -0.62 13.19
CA LYS A 36 11.90 0.81 13.42
C LYS A 36 13.13 1.30 12.65
N ALA A 37 12.94 2.32 11.83
CA ALA A 37 14.02 3.03 11.17
C ALA A 37 14.27 4.36 11.85
N THR A 38 15.53 4.75 11.93
CA THR A 38 15.97 6.06 12.41
C THR A 38 16.36 6.91 11.22
N VAL A 39 15.87 8.14 11.17
CA VAL A 39 16.28 9.12 10.16
C VAL A 39 17.67 9.64 10.53
N VAL A 40 18.69 9.34 9.72
CA VAL A 40 20.07 9.81 9.97
C VAL A 40 20.46 11.02 9.13
N GLY A 41 19.74 11.29 8.05
CA GLY A 41 20.06 12.42 7.19
C GLY A 41 18.96 12.73 6.20
N ILE A 42 19.05 13.91 5.61
CA ILE A 42 18.16 14.37 4.54
C ILE A 42 19.06 14.78 3.37
N GLN A 43 18.91 14.10 2.25
CA GLN A 43 19.59 14.43 1.01
C GLN A 43 18.61 15.16 0.09
N ARG A 44 18.93 16.40 -0.27
CA ARG A 44 18.13 17.18 -1.20
C ARG A 44 18.60 16.89 -2.62
N TYR A 45 17.70 16.49 -3.51
CA TYR A 45 18.08 16.28 -4.90
C TYR A 45 18.25 17.63 -5.60
N ILE A 46 19.40 17.83 -6.25
CA ILE A 46 19.69 19.06 -7.00
C ILE A 46 18.95 18.96 -8.33
N GLY A 47 17.72 19.48 -8.38
CA GLY A 47 16.89 19.46 -9.59
C GLY A 47 15.38 19.41 -9.31
N ASP A 48 14.98 18.92 -8.14
CA ASP A 48 13.58 18.88 -7.72
C ASP A 48 13.46 19.47 -6.30
N ARG A 49 12.97 20.71 -6.22
CA ARG A 49 12.91 21.47 -4.95
C ARG A 49 11.95 20.85 -3.94
N ASN A 50 11.04 19.98 -4.38
CA ASN A 50 10.01 19.37 -3.54
C ASN A 50 10.34 17.94 -3.08
N ASN A 51 11.35 17.29 -3.65
CA ASN A 51 11.72 15.93 -3.27
C ASN A 51 12.94 15.90 -2.34
N ASN A 52 12.63 15.81 -1.05
CA ASN A 52 13.64 15.51 -0.03
C ASN A 52 13.76 13.99 0.10
N ASN A 53 14.91 13.44 -0.28
CA ASN A 53 15.21 12.04 -0.01
C ASN A 53 15.70 11.92 1.44
N TYR A 54 15.15 10.98 2.20
CA TYR A 54 15.55 10.75 3.57
C TYR A 54 16.46 9.53 3.64
N ILE A 55 17.54 9.65 4.40
CA ILE A 55 18.46 8.56 4.70
C ILE A 55 17.95 7.87 5.96
N LEU A 56 17.48 6.64 5.80
CA LEU A 56 16.95 5.80 6.85
C LEU A 56 17.97 4.72 7.22
N LYS A 57 18.23 4.55 8.52
CA LYS A 57 18.96 3.42 9.08
C LYS A 57 18.05 2.52 9.88
N TYR A 58 18.08 1.22 9.64
CA TYR A 58 17.32 0.24 10.42
C TYR A 58 18.08 -1.08 10.50
N VAL A 59 17.74 -1.85 11.52
CA VAL A 59 18.19 -3.22 11.69
C VAL A 59 17.04 -4.14 11.26
N ALA A 60 17.34 -5.07 10.37
CA ALA A 60 16.43 -6.12 9.94
C ALA A 60 17.20 -7.45 9.89
N GLU A 61 16.62 -8.50 10.50
CA GLU A 61 17.20 -9.85 10.48
C GLU A 61 18.69 -9.91 10.91
N GLY A 62 19.05 -9.09 11.90
CA GLY A 62 20.42 -9.02 12.43
C GLY A 62 21.42 -8.23 11.58
N SER A 63 21.00 -7.65 10.45
CA SER A 63 21.83 -6.83 9.57
C SER A 63 21.40 -5.36 9.60
N GLU A 64 22.37 -4.45 9.54
CA GLU A 64 22.13 -3.02 9.41
C GLU A 64 21.97 -2.62 7.94
N TYR A 65 20.92 -1.88 7.65
CA TYR A 65 20.63 -1.33 6.33
C TYR A 65 20.56 0.18 6.40
N THR A 66 21.26 0.84 5.46
CA THR A 66 21.13 2.28 5.21
C THR A 66 20.55 2.46 3.83
N ILE A 67 19.36 3.08 3.74
CA ILE A 67 18.74 3.35 2.45
C ILE A 67 18.37 4.81 2.29
N VAL A 68 18.44 5.26 1.04
CA VAL A 68 17.93 6.56 0.62
C VAL A 68 16.55 6.30 0.05
N HIS A 69 15.51 6.82 0.70
CA HIS A 69 14.15 6.62 0.25
C HIS A 69 13.44 7.96 0.13
N ASP A 70 12.72 8.12 -0.98
CA ASP A 70 11.75 9.18 -1.13
C ASP A 70 10.55 8.85 -0.24
N ILE A 71 10.63 9.32 0.99
CA ILE A 71 9.49 9.32 1.88
C ILE A 71 8.67 10.51 1.38
N GLY A 72 7.73 10.29 0.47
CA GLY A 72 6.91 11.33 -0.16
C GLY A 72 6.14 12.22 0.84
N SER A 73 4.96 12.72 0.45
CA SER A 73 4.18 13.72 1.22
C SER A 73 3.74 13.35 2.65
N VAL A 74 4.23 12.25 3.24
CA VAL A 74 4.23 12.02 4.68
C VAL A 74 4.73 13.30 5.34
N ARG A 75 3.88 13.90 6.19
CA ARG A 75 4.02 15.27 6.69
C ARG A 75 5.47 15.59 7.06
N ILE A 76 6.05 16.55 6.35
CA ILE A 76 7.44 17.03 6.47
C ILE A 76 7.81 17.34 7.94
N TYR A 77 6.81 17.74 8.74
CA TYR A 77 6.93 18.07 10.17
C TYR A 77 7.23 16.87 11.08
N GLU A 78 6.94 15.64 10.64
CA GLU A 78 7.23 14.44 11.41
C GLU A 78 8.63 13.86 11.16
N LYS A 79 9.45 14.43 10.28
CA LYS A 79 10.72 13.83 9.84
C LYS A 79 11.93 14.67 10.23
N HIS A 80 12.24 14.66 11.53
CA HIS A 80 13.48 15.23 12.04
C HIS A 80 14.58 14.16 12.10
N ILE A 81 15.83 14.57 11.89
CA ILE A 81 17.00 13.70 12.09
C ILE A 81 16.97 13.20 13.55
N GLY A 82 17.22 11.90 13.74
CA GLY A 82 17.15 11.22 15.03
C GLY A 82 15.77 10.66 15.39
N LYS A 83 14.71 10.99 14.65
CA LYS A 83 13.39 10.42 14.91
C LYS A 83 13.30 8.98 14.41
N GLN A 84 12.61 8.16 15.20
CA GLN A 84 12.24 6.80 14.82
C GLN A 84 10.90 6.77 14.10
N LEU A 85 10.86 6.07 12.97
CA LEU A 85 9.69 5.83 12.16
C LEU A 85 9.46 4.32 12.07
N THR A 86 8.20 3.89 12.13
CA THR A 86 7.87 2.49 11.90
C THR A 86 7.77 2.27 10.40
N ILE A 87 8.57 1.34 9.88
CA ILE A 87 8.62 1.00 8.46
C ILE A 87 8.25 -0.47 8.26
N LEU A 88 7.71 -0.77 7.08
CA LEU A 88 7.61 -2.13 6.57
C LEU A 88 8.71 -2.32 5.53
N TYR A 89 9.54 -3.35 5.70
CA TYR A 89 10.55 -3.74 4.72
C TYR A 89 10.18 -5.09 4.13
N ARG A 90 10.58 -5.35 2.89
CA ARG A 90 10.42 -6.67 2.28
C ARG A 90 11.54 -7.60 2.72
N ARG A 91 11.23 -8.82 3.19
CA ARG A 91 12.26 -9.80 3.61
C ARG A 91 13.08 -10.33 2.43
N ASP A 92 12.44 -10.55 1.28
CA ASP A 92 13.07 -10.94 0.00
C ASP A 92 13.95 -9.83 -0.60
N ASN A 93 13.63 -8.57 -0.33
CA ASN A 93 14.45 -7.44 -0.74
C ASN A 93 14.41 -6.33 0.32
N PRO A 94 15.31 -6.36 1.32
CA PRO A 94 15.27 -5.44 2.44
C PRO A 94 15.41 -3.99 2.00
N LYS A 95 15.97 -3.70 0.82
CA LYS A 95 16.10 -2.34 0.27
C LYS A 95 14.76 -1.71 -0.13
N GLN A 96 13.69 -2.49 -0.29
CA GLN A 96 12.36 -1.96 -0.55
C GLN A 96 11.62 -1.69 0.76
N ILE A 97 11.35 -0.41 1.00
CA ILE A 97 10.51 0.05 2.11
C ILE A 97 9.13 0.43 1.59
N ILE A 98 8.11 0.12 2.39
CA ILE A 98 6.74 0.52 2.17
C ILE A 98 6.26 1.28 3.41
N LEU A 99 5.74 2.48 3.18
CA LEU A 99 5.20 3.32 4.24
C LEU A 99 3.76 2.90 4.55
N LEU A 100 3.45 2.89 5.84
CA LEU A 100 2.14 2.47 6.36
C LEU A 100 1.00 3.39 5.88
N GLU A 101 1.26 4.62 5.45
CA GLU A 101 0.20 5.52 4.93
C GLU A 101 -0.46 4.99 3.65
N ASN A 102 0.27 4.24 2.83
CA ASN A 102 -0.33 3.55 1.67
C ASN A 102 -1.29 2.44 2.10
N PHE A 103 -1.31 2.04 3.38
CA PHE A 103 -2.23 1.02 3.91
C PHE A 103 -3.71 1.40 3.76
N MET A 104 -4.03 2.70 3.85
CA MET A 104 -5.39 3.22 3.66
C MET A 104 -5.93 2.95 2.24
N LEU A 105 -5.08 3.10 1.21
CA LEU A 105 -5.47 2.80 -0.18
C LEU A 105 -5.82 1.31 -0.36
N TYR A 106 -5.19 0.43 0.41
CA TYR A 106 -5.48 -1.01 0.36
C TYR A 106 -6.76 -1.40 1.11
N ILE A 107 -7.09 -0.70 2.22
CA ILE A 107 -8.39 -0.83 2.89
C ILE A 107 -9.52 -0.42 1.94
N MET A 108 -9.34 0.65 1.16
CA MET A 108 -10.31 1.03 0.13
C MET A 108 -10.53 -0.10 -0.90
N GLY A 109 -9.47 -0.80 -1.32
CA GLY A 109 -9.60 -1.94 -2.24
C GLY A 109 -10.49 -3.06 -1.68
N LEU A 110 -10.38 -3.35 -0.38
CA LEU A 110 -11.21 -4.36 0.31
C LEU A 110 -12.69 -3.92 0.34
N PHE A 111 -12.92 -2.63 0.59
CA PHE A 111 -14.25 -2.03 0.55
C PHE A 111 -14.90 -2.15 -0.83
N PHE A 112 -14.17 -1.85 -1.91
CA PHE A 112 -14.66 -2.03 -3.28
C PHE A 112 -15.01 -3.49 -3.61
N GLY A 113 -14.24 -4.45 -3.07
CA GLY A 113 -14.55 -5.88 -3.22
C GLY A 113 -15.88 -6.24 -2.58
N CYS A 114 -16.13 -5.77 -1.35
CA CYS A 114 -17.41 -5.97 -0.66
C CYS A 114 -18.58 -5.34 -1.42
N VAL A 115 -18.40 -4.12 -1.96
CA VAL A 115 -19.42 -3.45 -2.78
C VAL A 115 -19.70 -4.23 -4.07
N GLY A 116 -18.67 -4.79 -4.71
CA GLY A 116 -18.82 -5.64 -5.90
C GLY A 116 -19.64 -6.91 -5.62
N VAL A 117 -19.36 -7.59 -4.50
CA VAL A 117 -20.13 -8.77 -4.06
C VAL A 117 -21.59 -8.39 -3.77
N TRP A 118 -21.82 -7.26 -3.09
CA TRP A 118 -23.16 -6.77 -2.79
C TRP A 118 -23.98 -6.47 -4.06
N LEU A 119 -23.36 -5.85 -5.07
CA LEU A 119 -24.00 -5.60 -6.38
C LEU A 119 -24.35 -6.90 -7.12
N MET A 120 -23.52 -7.94 -7.02
CA MET A 120 -23.84 -9.26 -7.59
C MET A 120 -25.04 -9.89 -6.88
N ILE A 121 -25.10 -9.84 -5.54
CA ILE A 121 -26.23 -10.36 -4.76
C ILE A 121 -27.53 -9.64 -5.10
N MET A 122 -27.50 -8.29 -5.19
CA MET A 122 -28.63 -7.48 -5.65
C MET A 122 -29.08 -7.87 -7.06
N GLY A 123 -28.13 -8.10 -7.97
CA GLY A 123 -28.41 -8.56 -9.33
C GLY A 123 -29.08 -9.93 -9.40
N ILE A 124 -28.73 -10.85 -8.48
CA ILE A 124 -29.38 -12.17 -8.33
C ILE A 124 -30.81 -11.99 -7.79
N GLY A 125 -31.00 -11.14 -6.77
CA GLY A 125 -32.32 -10.86 -6.19
C GLY A 125 -33.33 -10.34 -7.22
N PHE A 126 -32.88 -9.43 -8.10
CA PHE A 126 -33.67 -8.91 -9.23
C PHE A 126 -33.94 -9.93 -10.36
N LEU A 127 -33.24 -11.06 -10.36
CA LEU A 127 -33.41 -12.14 -11.33
C LEU A 127 -34.43 -13.18 -10.84
N VAL A 128 -34.58 -13.27 -9.51
CA VAL A 128 -35.46 -14.23 -8.82
C VAL A 128 -36.81 -13.60 -8.44
N SER A 129 -36.89 -12.28 -8.27
CA SER A 129 -38.14 -11.49 -8.16
C SER A 129 -38.68 -11.10 -9.53
#